data_AF-A0A4Y2MI41-F1
#
_entry.id   AF-A0A4Y2MI41-F1
#
_cell.length_a   1.000
_cell.length_b   1.000
_cell.length_c   1.000
_cell.angle_alpha   90.00
_cell.angle_beta   90.00
_cell.angle_gamma   90.00
#
_symmetry.space_group_name_H-M   'P 1'
#
loop_
_entity.id
_entity.type
_entity.pdbx_description
1 polymer ?
#
loop_
_entity_poly.entity_id
_entity_poly.type
_entity_poly.pdbx_seq_one_letter_code
_entity_poly.pdbx_strand_id
1 'polypeptide(L)'
;MKRLSENNENFVNVSPFLVEKAITGSVGIVKSTKLMRSGELLVEVASRKQAQQTLSMHSLSNISVSAQTHETLNTSKGVITCGRLLNFFIEEIAQELSSQCVKYVRRINIRRDGELMLTKHFIFTFNTPRSPKHIKAG
;
A
#
# COMPACT_ATOMS: atom_id res chain seq x y z
N MET A 1 10.67 5.02 -4.90
CA MET A 1 12.14 5.11 -4.97
C MET A 1 12.53 6.57 -5.05
N LYS A 2 13.41 6.99 -4.15
CA LYS A 2 13.89 8.37 -4.03
C LYS A 2 15.39 8.39 -4.28
N ARG A 3 15.90 9.43 -4.94
CA ARG A 3 17.35 9.65 -5.06
C ARG A 3 17.92 10.11 -3.72
N LEU A 4 19.12 9.63 -3.40
CA LEU A 4 19.93 10.15 -2.33
C LEU A 4 20.93 11.12 -2.97
N SER A 5 20.71 12.42 -2.81
CA SER A 5 21.54 13.49 -3.36
C SER A 5 21.60 14.65 -2.38
N GLU A 6 22.77 15.27 -2.23
CA GLU A 6 22.99 16.42 -1.36
C GLU A 6 22.16 17.64 -1.81
N ASN A 7 21.93 17.76 -3.13
CA ASN A 7 21.17 18.86 -3.74
C ASN A 7 19.67 18.53 -3.90
N ASN A 8 19.17 17.49 -3.22
CA ASN A 8 17.78 17.04 -3.28
C ASN A 8 17.27 16.79 -4.72
N GLU A 9 18.15 16.30 -5.59
CA GLU A 9 17.82 15.96 -6.97
C GLU A 9 16.77 14.84 -7.04
N ASN A 10 16.00 14.83 -8.13
CA ASN A 10 14.93 13.85 -8.35
C ASN A 10 15.05 13.22 -9.75
N PHE A 11 14.06 12.42 -10.15
CA PHE A 11 14.08 11.73 -11.45
C PHE A 11 13.47 12.54 -12.59
N VAL A 12 13.07 13.80 -12.37
CA VAL A 12 12.39 14.64 -13.40
C VAL A 12 13.30 14.87 -14.62
N ASN A 13 14.59 15.10 -14.39
CA ASN A 13 15.56 15.34 -15.46
C ASN A 13 16.35 14.08 -15.87
N VAL A 14 15.95 12.90 -15.36
CA VAL A 14 16.60 11.63 -15.70
C VAL A 14 15.88 11.02 -16.90
N SER A 15 16.65 10.57 -17.90
CA SER A 15 16.09 9.94 -19.10
C SER A 15 15.21 8.74 -18.73
N PRO A 16 13.94 8.68 -19.19
CA PRO A 16 13.05 7.55 -18.90
C PRO A 16 13.59 6.23 -19.47
N PHE A 17 14.32 6.27 -20.58
CA PHE A 17 14.97 5.09 -21.16
C PHE A 17 16.11 4.56 -20.28
N LEU A 18 16.85 5.45 -19.63
CA LEU A 18 17.90 5.06 -18.69
C LEU A 18 17.30 4.43 -17.44
N VAL A 19 16.22 5.01 -16.92
CA VAL A 19 15.48 4.45 -15.78
C VAL A 19 14.97 3.05 -16.10
N GLU A 20 14.31 2.87 -17.26
CA GLU A 20 13.74 1.57 -17.64
C GLU A 20 14.82 0.49 -17.83
N LYS A 21 15.93 0.84 -18.50
CA LYS A 21 17.08 -0.08 -18.67
C LYS A 21 17.72 -0.43 -17.32
N ALA A 22 17.89 0.53 -16.43
CA ALA A 22 18.50 0.28 -15.13
C ALA A 22 17.58 -0.60 -14.26
N ILE A 23 16.27 -0.34 -14.23
CA ILE A 23 15.32 -1.18 -13.48
C ILE A 23 15.29 -2.59 -14.06
N THR A 24 15.24 -2.72 -15.39
CA THR A 24 15.23 -4.03 -16.06
C THR A 24 16.52 -4.80 -15.79
N GLY A 25 17.68 -4.13 -15.83
CA GLY A 25 18.97 -4.75 -15.54
C GLY A 25 19.13 -5.16 -14.07
N SER A 26 18.56 -4.40 -13.14
CA SER A 26 18.65 -4.68 -11.71
C SER A 26 17.60 -5.68 -11.23
N VAL A 27 16.32 -5.45 -11.52
CA VAL A 27 15.16 -6.18 -10.94
C VAL A 27 14.47 -7.11 -11.97
N GLY A 28 14.83 -7.00 -13.25
CA GLY A 28 14.14 -7.67 -14.35
C GLY A 28 12.91 -6.89 -14.82
N ILE A 29 12.09 -7.52 -15.66
CA ILE A 29 10.86 -6.90 -16.18
C ILE A 29 9.87 -6.70 -15.02
N VAL A 30 9.55 -5.44 -14.75
CA VAL A 30 8.54 -5.02 -13.77
C VAL A 30 7.21 -4.74 -14.48
N LYS A 31 6.11 -4.60 -13.73
CA LYS A 31 4.79 -4.32 -14.34
C LYS A 31 4.69 -2.90 -14.85
N SER A 32 5.25 -1.94 -14.10
CA SER A 32 5.18 -0.53 -14.42
C SER A 32 6.25 0.24 -13.66
N THR A 33 6.84 1.21 -14.34
CA THR A 33 7.66 2.27 -13.74
C THR A 33 7.01 3.61 -14.08
N LYS A 34 6.74 4.46 -13.07
CA LYS A 34 6.11 5.76 -13.26
C LYS A 34 6.84 6.84 -12.46
N LEU A 35 7.00 8.02 -13.05
CA LEU A 35 7.44 9.21 -12.33
C LEU A 35 6.24 9.83 -11.58
N MET A 36 6.39 10.02 -10.28
CA MET A 36 5.38 10.69 -9.44
C MET A 36 5.55 12.22 -9.52
N ARG A 37 4.49 12.97 -9.17
CA ARG A 37 4.56 14.44 -9.06
C ARG A 37 5.61 14.93 -8.07
N SER A 38 5.96 14.11 -7.07
CA SER A 38 7.07 14.37 -6.13
C SER A 38 8.46 14.31 -6.77
N GLY A 39 8.58 13.82 -8.01
CA GLY A 39 9.85 13.55 -8.69
C GLY A 39 10.46 12.19 -8.34
N GLU A 40 9.78 11.39 -7.53
CA GLU A 40 10.19 10.02 -7.18
C GLU A 40 9.68 8.99 -8.21
N LEU A 41 10.30 7.81 -8.23
CA LEU A 41 9.82 6.70 -9.06
C LEU A 41 8.90 5.75 -8.27
N LEU A 42 7.73 5.50 -8.83
CA LEU A 42 6.83 4.44 -8.44
C LEU A 42 7.10 3.20 -9.30
N VAL A 43 7.48 2.11 -8.66
CA VAL A 43 7.78 0.83 -9.31
C VAL A 43 6.77 -0.21 -8.86
N GLU A 44 5.97 -0.73 -9.80
CA GLU A 44 5.07 -1.84 -9.57
C GLU A 44 5.73 -3.15 -10.03
N VAL A 45 5.92 -4.08 -9.11
CA VAL A 45 6.59 -5.37 -9.36
C VAL A 45 5.59 -6.53 -9.45
N ALA A 46 6.00 -7.63 -10.08
CA ALA A 46 5.14 -8.80 -10.26
C ALA A 46 5.28 -9.83 -9.13
N SER A 47 6.40 -9.83 -8.41
CA SER A 47 6.71 -10.86 -7.41
C SER A 47 7.29 -10.30 -6.12
N ARG A 48 7.17 -11.08 -5.03
CA ARG A 48 7.80 -10.77 -3.74
C ARG A 48 9.32 -10.71 -3.84
N LYS A 49 9.93 -11.56 -4.66
CA LYS A 49 11.39 -11.58 -4.91
C LYS A 49 11.84 -10.23 -5.49
N GLN A 50 11.15 -9.76 -6.53
CA GLN A 50 11.42 -8.44 -7.10
C GLN A 50 11.19 -7.32 -6.09
N ALA A 51 10.12 -7.40 -5.27
CA ALA A 51 9.85 -6.40 -4.24
C ALA A 51 11.00 -6.31 -3.21
N GLN A 52 11.48 -7.45 -2.71
CA GLN A 52 12.60 -7.50 -1.77
C GLN A 52 13.88 -6.92 -2.38
N GLN A 53 14.19 -7.32 -3.61
CA GLN A 53 15.35 -6.83 -4.35
C GLN A 53 15.28 -5.31 -4.60
N THR A 54 14.09 -4.81 -4.93
CA THR A 54 13.79 -3.38 -5.10
C THR A 54 14.02 -2.62 -3.80
N LEU A 55 13.57 -3.17 -2.66
CA LEU A 55 13.72 -2.55 -1.35
C LEU A 55 15.16 -2.53 -0.84
N SER A 56 15.96 -3.54 -1.18
CA SER A 56 17.38 -3.60 -0.82
C SER A 56 18.30 -2.81 -1.76
N MET A 57 17.74 -2.16 -2.78
CA MET A 57 18.53 -1.48 -3.80
C MET A 57 19.00 -0.10 -3.31
N HIS A 58 20.30 0.13 -3.38
CA HIS A 58 20.95 1.39 -2.98
C HIS A 58 21.46 2.22 -4.16
N SER A 59 21.52 1.63 -5.36
CA SER A 59 21.91 2.32 -6.58
C SER A 59 21.05 1.86 -7.76
N LEU A 60 20.73 2.80 -8.64
CA LEU A 60 20.10 2.55 -9.92
C LEU A 60 21.06 3.07 -11.00
N SER A 61 21.82 2.17 -11.62
CA SER A 61 23.01 2.53 -12.40
C SER A 61 23.98 3.35 -11.53
N ASN A 62 24.30 4.59 -11.90
CA ASN A 62 25.22 5.46 -11.17
C ASN A 62 24.51 6.40 -10.18
N ILE A 63 23.19 6.24 -9.99
CA ILE A 63 22.38 7.12 -9.14
C ILE A 63 22.14 6.42 -7.81
N SER A 64 22.57 7.01 -6.70
CA SER A 64 22.24 6.54 -5.35
C SER A 64 20.75 6.70 -5.07
N VAL A 65 20.11 5.65 -4.57
CA VAL A 65 18.66 5.60 -4.32
C VAL A 65 18.32 4.94 -2.99
N SER A 66 17.12 5.25 -2.50
CA SER A 66 16.46 4.51 -1.43
C SER A 66 15.07 4.09 -1.88
N ALA A 67 14.67 2.87 -1.56
CA ALA A 67 13.37 2.31 -1.88
C ALA A 67 12.57 2.03 -0.60
N GLN A 68 11.29 2.39 -0.63
CA GLN A 68 10.35 2.13 0.44
C GLN A 68 9.04 1.63 -0.18
N THR A 69 8.32 0.80 0.58
CA THR A 69 6.99 0.34 0.20
C THR A 69 6.02 1.52 0.21
N HIS A 70 5.18 1.63 -0.81
CA HIS A 70 4.18 2.69 -0.87
C HIS A 70 3.06 2.44 0.16
N GLU A 71 2.70 3.46 0.92
CA GLU A 71 1.80 3.33 2.09
C GLU A 71 0.38 2.88 1.71
N THR A 72 -0.20 3.48 0.67
CA THR A 72 -1.60 3.23 0.29
C THR A 72 -1.77 2.17 -0.79
N LEU A 73 -0.91 2.15 -1.82
CA LEU A 73 -1.04 1.25 -2.97
C LEU A 73 -0.84 -0.23 -2.65
N ASN A 74 -0.24 -0.56 -1.50
CA ASN A 74 -0.12 -1.94 -1.01
C ASN A 74 -1.28 -2.36 -0.10
N THR A 75 -2.27 -1.49 0.08
CA THR A 75 -3.44 -1.73 0.92
C THR A 75 -4.71 -1.50 0.12
N SER A 76 -5.81 -2.07 0.60
CA SER A 76 -7.14 -1.83 0.04
C SER A 76 -8.13 -1.66 1.17
N LYS A 77 -9.26 -1.01 0.89
CA LYS A 77 -10.33 -0.82 1.87
C LYS A 77 -11.63 -1.41 1.35
N GLY A 78 -12.42 -1.98 2.26
CA GLY A 78 -13.75 -2.52 1.96
C GLY A 78 -14.74 -2.18 3.05
N VAL A 79 -16.00 -1.99 2.67
CA VAL A 79 -17.10 -1.79 3.63
C VAL A 79 -17.79 -3.12 3.86
N ILE A 80 -17.95 -3.50 5.13
CA ILE A 80 -18.64 -4.73 5.54
C ILE A 80 -19.82 -4.36 6.43
N THR A 81 -20.96 -4.95 6.14
CA THR A 81 -22.17 -4.81 6.95
C THR A 81 -22.39 -6.10 7.72
N CYS A 82 -22.24 -6.07 9.04
CA CYS A 82 -22.45 -7.25 9.88
C CYS A 82 -23.10 -6.86 11.21
N GLY A 83 -24.40 -7.19 11.37
CA GLY A 83 -25.13 -6.91 12.61
C GLY A 83 -24.61 -7.70 13.81
N ARG A 84 -24.08 -8.91 13.59
CA ARG A 84 -23.51 -9.74 14.66
C ARG A 84 -22.29 -9.10 15.32
N LEU A 85 -21.57 -8.23 14.61
CA LEU A 85 -20.38 -7.53 15.12
C LEU A 85 -20.69 -6.17 15.76
N LEU A 86 -21.97 -5.76 15.86
CA LEU A 86 -22.35 -4.42 16.32
C LEU A 86 -21.81 -4.08 17.71
N ASN A 87 -21.82 -5.06 18.62
CA ASN A 87 -21.45 -4.86 20.02
C ASN A 87 -20.00 -5.29 20.34
N PHE A 88 -19.25 -5.75 19.34
CA PHE A 88 -17.86 -6.17 19.50
C PHE A 88 -16.90 -4.98 19.42
N PHE A 89 -15.74 -5.08 20.06
CA PHE A 89 -14.68 -4.07 19.96
C PHE A 89 -13.96 -4.17 18.61
N ILE A 90 -13.55 -3.04 18.04
CA ILE A 90 -12.92 -3.02 16.71
C ILE A 90 -11.54 -3.70 16.73
N GLU A 91 -10.86 -3.65 17.87
CA GLU A 91 -9.57 -4.28 18.12
C GLU A 91 -9.68 -5.81 18.09
N GLU A 92 -10.72 -6.35 18.74
CA GLU A 92 -11.03 -7.78 18.74
C GLU A 92 -11.35 -8.28 17.33
N ILE A 93 -12.19 -7.55 16.59
CA ILE A 93 -12.51 -7.86 15.19
C ILE A 93 -11.24 -7.86 14.32
N ALA A 94 -10.36 -6.86 14.51
CA ALA A 94 -9.11 -6.78 13.75
C ALA A 94 -8.16 -7.94 14.07
N GLN A 95 -8.07 -8.34 15.34
CA GLN A 95 -7.23 -9.44 15.80
C GLN A 95 -7.72 -10.78 15.21
N GLU A 96 -9.00 -11.10 15.36
CA GLU A 96 -9.59 -12.36 14.89
C GLU A 96 -9.52 -12.50 13.36
N LEU A 97 -9.59 -11.38 12.63
CA LEU A 97 -9.57 -11.37 11.16
C LEU A 97 -8.19 -11.07 10.57
N SER A 98 -7.15 -10.98 11.40
CA SER A 98 -5.76 -10.74 10.97
C SER A 98 -5.25 -11.81 9.99
N SER A 99 -5.66 -13.06 10.17
CA SER A 99 -5.36 -14.20 9.28
C SER A 99 -5.88 -13.99 7.84
N GLN A 100 -6.89 -13.14 7.67
CA GLN A 100 -7.49 -12.77 6.38
C GLN A 100 -6.96 -11.42 5.89
N CYS A 101 -5.75 -11.06 6.31
CA CYS A 101 -5.04 -9.84 5.94
C CYS A 101 -5.71 -8.54 6.41
N VAL A 102 -6.63 -8.58 7.38
CA VAL A 102 -7.18 -7.37 7.99
C VAL A 102 -6.11 -6.71 8.87
N LYS A 103 -5.80 -5.45 8.57
CA LYS A 103 -4.81 -4.64 9.29
C LYS A 103 -5.46 -3.65 10.25
N TYR A 104 -6.54 -3.01 9.81
CA TYR A 104 -7.28 -2.03 10.62
C TYR A 104 -8.78 -2.18 10.40
N VAL A 105 -9.55 -1.98 11.46
CA VAL A 105 -11.01 -1.93 11.42
C VAL A 105 -11.46 -0.59 11.98
N ARG A 106 -12.37 0.07 11.28
CA ARG A 106 -13.01 1.31 11.73
C ARG A 106 -14.52 1.15 11.64
N ARG A 107 -15.25 1.50 12.69
CA ARG A 107 -16.72 1.55 12.64
C ARG A 107 -17.20 2.85 11.99
N ILE A 108 -18.23 2.76 11.16
CA ILE A 108 -18.94 3.95 10.67
C ILE A 108 -19.98 4.30 11.73
N ASN A 109 -19.92 5.53 12.21
CA ASN A 109 -20.89 6.07 13.14
C ASN A 109 -21.78 7.08 12.42
N ILE A 110 -23.05 7.14 12.77
CA ILE A 110 -24.00 8.12 12.24
C ILE A 110 -24.37 9.10 13.34
N ARG A 111 -24.69 10.34 12.96
CA ARG A 111 -25.31 11.29 13.90
C ARG A 111 -26.81 11.29 13.68
N ARG A 112 -27.57 11.14 14.76
CA ARG A 112 -29.03 11.27 14.76
C ARG A 112 -29.41 12.11 15.97
N ASP A 113 -30.17 13.18 15.74
CA ASP A 113 -30.62 14.10 16.80
C ASP A 113 -29.47 14.66 17.68
N GLY A 114 -28.30 14.88 17.09
CA GLY A 114 -27.10 15.37 17.77
C GLY A 114 -26.23 14.29 18.43
N GLU A 115 -26.73 13.06 18.57
CA GLU A 115 -26.00 11.96 19.22
C GLU A 115 -25.27 11.07 18.21
N LEU A 116 -24.09 10.59 18.61
CA LEU A 116 -23.27 9.68 17.80
C LEU A 116 -23.68 8.22 18.06
N MET A 117 -24.25 7.58 17.05
CA MET A 117 -24.76 6.21 17.13
C MET A 117 -23.84 5.25 16.36
N LEU A 118 -23.54 4.10 16.99
CA LEU A 118 -22.80 3.00 16.38
C LEU A 118 -23.64 2.34 15.29
N THR A 119 -23.01 1.94 14.19
CA THR A 119 -23.69 1.17 13.14
C THR A 119 -23.07 -0.21 12.94
N LYS A 120 -23.82 -1.07 12.24
CA LYS A 120 -23.37 -2.38 11.77
C LYS A 120 -22.40 -2.31 10.58
N HIS A 121 -21.98 -1.12 10.16
CA HIS A 121 -21.11 -0.91 9.01
C HIS A 121 -19.68 -0.62 9.46
N PHE A 122 -18.73 -1.33 8.87
CA PHE A 122 -17.33 -1.27 9.20
C PHE A 122 -16.50 -1.04 7.95
N ILE A 123 -15.45 -0.23 8.07
CA ILE A 123 -14.41 -0.07 7.06
C ILE A 123 -13.24 -0.92 7.48
N PHE A 124 -12.91 -1.91 6.66
CA PHE A 124 -11.77 -2.78 6.85
C PHE A 124 -10.64 -2.29 5.95
N THR A 125 -9.43 -2.24 6.48
CA THR A 125 -8.21 -2.00 5.71
C THR A 125 -7.43 -3.30 5.62
N PHE A 126 -7.22 -3.78 4.40
CA PHE A 126 -6.48 -5.01 4.11
C PHE A 126 -5.03 -4.68 3.77
N ASN A 127 -4.11 -5.54 4.21
CA ASN A 127 -2.69 -5.46 3.84
C ASN A 127 -2.41 -6.04 2.44
N THR A 128 -3.37 -5.91 1.54
CA THR A 128 -3.31 -6.38 0.15
C THR A 128 -3.73 -5.26 -0.79
N PRO A 129 -3.09 -5.11 -1.97
CA PRO A 129 -3.42 -4.06 -2.93
C PRO A 129 -4.82 -4.23 -3.56
N ARG A 130 -5.38 -5.44 -3.48
CA ARG A 130 -6.73 -5.76 -3.95
C ARG A 130 -7.58 -6.24 -2.78
N SER A 131 -8.82 -5.80 -2.76
CA SER A 131 -9.79 -6.20 -1.74
C SER A 131 -10.18 -7.67 -1.97
N PRO A 132 -10.29 -8.48 -0.89
CA PRO A 132 -10.78 -9.85 -1.01
C PRO A 132 -12.25 -9.87 -1.45
N LYS A 133 -12.65 -10.91 -2.18
CA LYS A 133 -14.07 -11.09 -2.60
C LYS A 133 -14.98 -11.44 -1.42
N HIS A 134 -14.45 -12.16 -0.43
CA HIS A 134 -15.20 -12.67 0.72
C HIS A 134 -14.32 -12.64 1.98
N ILE A 135 -14.96 -12.53 3.14
CA ILE A 135 -14.35 -12.65 4.47
C ILE A 135 -15.22 -13.59 5.30
N LYS A 136 -14.57 -14.46 6.07
CA LYS A 136 -15.21 -15.37 7.01
C LYS A 136 -15.14 -14.76 8.41
N ALA A 137 -16.30 -14.43 8.98
CA ALA A 137 -16.42 -13.88 10.33
C ALA A 137 -17.53 -14.63 11.08
N GLY A 138 -17.17 -15.82 11.59
CA GLY A 138 -18.10 -16.78 12.21
C GLY A 138 -18.90 -17.57 11.19
#